data_AF-A0A5S9F6P7-F1
#
_entry.id   AF-A0A5S9F6P7-F1
#
_cell.length_a   1.000
_cell.length_b   1.000
_cell.length_c   1.000
_cell.angle_alpha   90.00
_cell.angle_beta   90.00
_cell.angle_gamma   90.00
#
_symmetry.space_group_name_H-M   'P 1'
#
loop_
_entity.id
_entity.type
_entity.pdbx_description
1 polymer ?
#
loop_
_entity_poly.entity_id
_entity_poly.type
_entity_poly.pdbx_seq_one_letter_code
_entity_poly.pdbx_strand_id
1 'polypeptide(L)'
;MQVKLVRNIWQHWGFNGNPFDTNALTLHSKLLPISKAFVGRSMSSNESTQLLNVIRNSGGGRAIVEGHIGVGKTTLVNYHRYLWEQEAEDKLFTPIKEISVYGKTTAKSLLVEILGHISSKMLLLAQEKKIKKSQQLKKIRFLYDIFYRESHDIQGNIFGCGISYNRQTQLNIPDLTESQLIGYLMDIIREIQELGYGGIFLHFDNLELLSSDDLKKCKMLFEEIRDILLLPDIYYIFVARKGFFSQVISPSERVSSIMGWPIQVPPLTYQEVIEAINTRYALLSIEQGKEIKPVENSFIKYLYELHKGKIRFVMDSIARVVLSYPYKKYKTLKKEEAIKFLTKIIKQKTNTLSRQELVILSEMIKQSEFSNKSVTTSLGLQPSNVSMYFKRLLEENFIYLVRKDGTKNIYSIREELTVLKNKIHLKIEDKKYNKKEARKTTMASYIKKHCKITVSCYQDIAKVSEATARRDLQEYVKDGLLQKKGKGRATIYITVDS
;
A
#
# COMPACT_ATOMS: atom_id res chain seq x y z
N MET A 1 9.17 27.22 -21.20
CA MET A 1 7.74 26.88 -21.10
C MET A 1 7.37 26.86 -19.62
N GLN A 2 6.69 27.89 -19.10
CA GLN A 2 6.26 27.92 -17.70
C GLN A 2 5.07 26.96 -17.53
N VAL A 3 5.30 25.82 -16.90
CA VAL A 3 4.24 24.90 -16.52
C VAL A 3 3.57 25.48 -15.27
N LYS A 4 2.47 26.22 -15.45
CA LYS A 4 1.60 26.58 -14.33
C LYS A 4 0.86 25.31 -13.90
N LEU A 5 0.59 25.17 -12.61
CA LEU A 5 -0.25 24.10 -12.06
C LEU A 5 -1.72 24.41 -12.43
N VAL A 6 -2.04 24.28 -13.72
CA VAL A 6 -3.32 24.71 -14.27
C VAL A 6 -4.33 23.58 -14.08
N ARG A 7 -5.11 23.70 -13.00
CA ARG A 7 -6.36 22.98 -12.71
C ARG A 7 -6.25 21.47 -12.44
N ASN A 8 -7.11 21.01 -11.55
CA ASN A 8 -7.29 19.60 -11.25
C ASN A 8 -7.81 18.88 -12.50
N ILE A 9 -7.10 17.85 -12.98
CA ILE A 9 -7.46 17.07 -14.18
C ILE A 9 -8.91 16.56 -14.15
N TRP A 10 -9.44 16.28 -12.95
CA TRP A 10 -10.80 15.79 -12.74
C TRP A 10 -11.89 16.83 -13.05
N GLN A 11 -11.56 18.14 -13.04
CA GLN A 11 -12.49 19.19 -13.43
C GLN A 11 -12.94 19.05 -14.88
N HIS A 12 -12.11 18.44 -15.74
CA HIS A 12 -12.47 18.17 -17.13
C HIS A 12 -13.58 17.12 -17.28
N TRP A 13 -13.80 16.30 -16.25
CA TRP A 13 -14.95 15.38 -16.15
C TRP A 13 -16.07 15.94 -15.26
N GLY A 14 -15.98 17.21 -14.84
CA GLY A 14 -16.99 17.85 -14.00
C GLY A 14 -16.84 17.56 -12.50
N PHE A 15 -15.65 17.21 -12.01
CA PHE A 15 -15.43 16.91 -10.59
C PHE A 15 -14.47 17.88 -9.88
N ASN A 16 -14.78 18.20 -8.62
CA ASN A 16 -13.94 19.02 -7.72
C ASN A 16 -12.74 18.25 -7.14
N GLY A 17 -12.72 16.91 -7.25
CA GLY A 17 -11.69 16.03 -6.70
C GLY A 17 -11.57 14.72 -7.49
N ASN A 18 -10.66 13.84 -7.08
CA ASN A 18 -10.53 12.50 -7.67
C ASN A 18 -11.62 11.56 -7.11
N PRO A 19 -12.61 11.11 -7.91
CA PRO A 19 -13.63 10.17 -7.43
C PRO A 19 -13.08 8.75 -7.16
N PHE A 20 -11.87 8.46 -7.63
CA PHE A 20 -11.20 7.19 -7.45
C PHE A 20 -10.04 7.28 -6.47
N ASP A 21 -10.02 8.28 -5.57
CA ASP A 21 -9.06 8.29 -4.48
C ASP A 21 -9.19 7.01 -3.64
N THR A 22 -8.08 6.33 -3.42
CA THR A 22 -8.01 5.04 -2.75
C THR A 22 -7.60 5.13 -1.29
N ASN A 23 -7.31 6.34 -0.81
CA ASN A 23 -7.16 6.61 0.60
C ASN A 23 -8.43 6.19 1.36
N ALA A 24 -8.25 5.72 2.59
CA ALA A 24 -9.38 5.43 3.46
C ALA A 24 -10.19 6.72 3.67
N LEU A 25 -11.52 6.60 3.75
CA LEU A 25 -12.33 7.76 4.12
C LEU A 25 -11.97 8.14 5.56
N THR A 26 -11.75 9.43 5.79
CA THR A 26 -11.37 9.98 7.09
C THR A 26 -12.55 10.73 7.70
N LEU A 27 -12.51 10.88 9.03
CA LEU A 27 -13.58 11.54 9.79
C LEU A 27 -13.79 13.01 9.38
N HIS A 28 -12.74 13.69 8.90
CA HIS A 28 -12.72 15.14 8.68
C HIS A 28 -12.61 15.53 7.18
N SER A 29 -12.86 14.58 6.27
CA SER A 29 -12.85 14.87 4.84
C SER A 29 -13.98 15.82 4.45
N LYS A 30 -13.64 16.97 3.85
CA LYS A 30 -14.63 17.95 3.38
C LYS A 30 -15.30 17.54 2.07
N LEU A 31 -14.53 17.00 1.12
CA LEU A 31 -15.02 16.67 -0.23
C LEU A 31 -15.73 15.31 -0.27
N LEU A 32 -15.28 14.36 0.55
CA LEU A 32 -15.90 13.04 0.67
C LEU A 32 -16.17 12.75 2.16
N PRO A 33 -17.18 13.40 2.77
CA PRO A 33 -17.53 13.15 4.17
C PRO A 33 -17.89 11.67 4.36
N ILE A 34 -17.31 11.02 5.36
CA ILE A 34 -17.49 9.58 5.56
C ILE A 34 -18.95 9.19 5.80
N SER A 35 -19.74 10.06 6.45
CA SER A 35 -21.18 9.87 6.65
C SER A 35 -22.00 9.75 5.36
N LYS A 36 -21.49 10.30 4.26
CA LYS A 36 -22.16 10.29 2.95
C LYS A 36 -21.49 9.36 1.95
N ALA A 37 -20.17 9.21 2.03
CA ALA A 37 -19.37 8.48 1.06
C ALA A 37 -19.20 6.98 1.40
N PHE A 38 -19.58 6.56 2.60
CA PHE A 38 -19.53 5.17 3.04
C PHE A 38 -20.70 4.36 2.48
N VAL A 39 -20.40 3.22 1.85
CA VAL A 39 -21.36 2.41 1.08
C VAL A 39 -21.18 0.91 1.34
N GLY A 40 -22.28 0.15 1.29
CA GLY A 40 -22.32 -1.32 1.29
C GLY A 40 -22.17 -2.00 2.66
N ARG A 41 -21.69 -1.28 3.67
CA ARG A 41 -21.51 -1.82 5.02
C ARG A 41 -22.29 -1.02 6.06
N SER A 42 -23.56 -0.77 5.76
CA SER A 42 -24.48 -0.09 6.68
C SER A 42 -24.48 -0.75 8.06
N MET A 43 -25.12 -0.09 9.03
CA MET A 43 -25.25 -0.59 10.40
C MET A 43 -25.90 -1.98 10.50
N SER A 44 -26.60 -2.44 9.46
CA SER A 44 -27.20 -3.78 9.37
C SER A 44 -26.28 -4.86 8.79
N SER A 45 -25.10 -4.50 8.28
CA SER A 45 -24.11 -5.50 7.84
C SER A 45 -23.54 -6.26 9.03
N ASN A 46 -23.13 -7.51 8.79
CA ASN A 46 -22.61 -8.39 9.85
C ASN A 46 -21.36 -7.78 10.49
N GLU A 47 -20.46 -7.22 9.70
CA GLU A 47 -19.19 -6.66 10.15
C GLU A 47 -19.40 -5.41 11.01
N SER A 48 -20.32 -4.53 10.59
CA SER A 48 -20.69 -3.34 11.37
C SER A 48 -21.41 -3.72 12.66
N THR A 49 -22.26 -4.76 12.62
CA THR A 49 -22.95 -5.27 13.81
C THR A 49 -21.96 -5.87 14.82
N GLN A 50 -21.01 -6.67 14.36
CA GLN A 50 -19.96 -7.26 15.22
C GLN A 50 -19.09 -6.16 15.85
N LEU A 51 -18.68 -5.16 15.07
CA LEU A 51 -17.89 -4.04 15.58
C LEU A 51 -18.70 -3.20 16.57
N LEU A 52 -19.98 -2.95 16.27
CA LEU A 52 -20.89 -2.26 17.16
C LEU A 52 -21.04 -2.99 18.51
N ASN A 53 -21.17 -4.32 18.50
CA ASN A 53 -21.28 -5.11 19.72
C ASN A 53 -20.02 -5.01 20.60
N VAL A 54 -18.84 -4.93 19.99
CA VAL A 54 -17.60 -4.68 20.75
C VAL A 54 -17.60 -3.29 21.38
N ILE A 55 -18.06 -2.27 20.65
CA ILE A 55 -18.04 -0.88 21.13
C ILE A 55 -19.15 -0.60 22.15
N ARG A 56 -20.25 -1.35 22.11
CA ARG A 56 -21.33 -1.28 23.10
C ARG A 56 -21.01 -1.97 24.42
N ASN A 57 -19.90 -2.69 24.50
CA ASN A 57 -19.51 -3.35 25.74
C ASN A 57 -19.02 -2.31 26.75
N SER A 58 -19.65 -2.25 27.92
CA SER A 58 -19.28 -1.29 28.97
C SER A 58 -17.88 -1.56 29.51
N GLY A 59 -17.16 -0.49 29.86
CA GLY A 59 -15.79 -0.59 30.38
C GLY A 59 -14.72 -0.85 29.31
N GLY A 60 -15.06 -0.80 28.02
CA GLY A 60 -14.11 -0.91 26.92
C GLY A 60 -14.25 -2.20 26.09
N GLY A 61 -13.46 -2.29 25.03
CA GLY A 61 -13.56 -3.39 24.07
C GLY A 61 -12.29 -3.61 23.29
N ARG A 62 -12.08 -4.84 22.79
CA ARG A 62 -10.96 -5.18 21.92
C ARG A 62 -11.46 -5.96 20.71
N ALA A 63 -11.09 -5.52 19.52
CA ALA A 63 -11.43 -6.21 18.28
C ALA A 63 -10.25 -6.25 17.32
N ILE A 64 -10.24 -7.31 16.52
CA ILE A 64 -9.36 -7.41 15.35
C ILE A 64 -10.23 -7.46 14.12
N VAL A 65 -10.03 -6.50 13.23
CA VAL A 65 -10.72 -6.39 11.95
C VAL A 65 -9.80 -6.91 10.87
N GLU A 66 -10.18 -8.05 10.28
CA GLU A 66 -9.40 -8.77 9.30
C GLU A 66 -10.03 -8.70 7.91
N GLY A 67 -9.20 -8.95 6.89
CA GLY A 67 -9.68 -9.04 5.51
C GLY A 67 -8.56 -8.83 4.52
N HIS A 68 -8.85 -9.09 3.25
CA HIS A 68 -7.87 -8.91 2.18
C HIS A 68 -7.49 -7.43 2.03
N ILE A 69 -6.31 -7.17 1.48
CA ILE A 69 -5.88 -5.80 1.15
C ILE A 69 -6.88 -5.20 0.16
N GLY A 70 -7.28 -3.94 0.40
CA GLY A 70 -8.11 -3.19 -0.52
C GLY A 70 -9.63 -3.43 -0.44
N VAL A 71 -10.10 -4.19 0.56
CA VAL A 71 -11.55 -4.38 0.80
C VAL A 71 -12.21 -3.22 1.56
N GLY A 72 -11.44 -2.34 2.20
CA GLY A 72 -11.97 -1.15 2.91
C GLY A 72 -12.11 -1.30 4.42
N LYS A 73 -11.21 -2.04 5.08
CA LYS A 73 -11.20 -2.23 6.55
C LYS A 73 -11.01 -0.93 7.33
N THR A 74 -9.97 -0.15 7.00
CA THR A 74 -9.69 1.16 7.61
C THR A 74 -10.90 2.09 7.47
N THR A 75 -11.54 2.11 6.30
CA THR A 75 -12.76 2.89 6.05
C THR A 75 -13.93 2.45 6.93
N LEU A 76 -14.14 1.14 7.12
CA LEU A 76 -15.17 0.61 8.04
C LEU A 76 -14.93 1.08 9.48
N VAL A 77 -13.70 0.95 9.98
CA VAL A 77 -13.38 1.38 11.35
C VAL A 77 -13.51 2.89 11.49
N ASN A 78 -13.07 3.66 10.50
CA ASN A 78 -13.24 5.12 10.50
C ASN A 78 -14.70 5.56 10.47
N TYR A 79 -15.58 4.81 9.82
CA TYR A 79 -17.02 5.09 9.84
C TYR A 79 -17.57 4.92 11.26
N HIS A 80 -17.23 3.83 11.95
CA HIS A 80 -17.61 3.65 13.35
C HIS A 80 -17.00 4.70 14.28
N ARG A 81 -15.74 5.10 14.08
CA ARG A 81 -15.13 6.21 14.82
C ARG A 81 -15.93 7.49 14.65
N TYR A 82 -16.33 7.81 13.42
CA TYR A 82 -17.16 8.98 13.14
C TYR A 82 -18.51 8.91 13.86
N LEU A 83 -19.23 7.78 13.76
CA LEU A 83 -20.52 7.59 14.42
C LEU A 83 -20.41 7.79 15.93
N TRP A 84 -19.44 7.13 16.56
CA TRP A 84 -19.26 7.19 18.01
C TRP A 84 -18.71 8.52 18.50
N GLU A 85 -17.97 9.26 17.68
CA GLU A 85 -17.50 10.59 18.07
C GLU A 85 -18.58 11.67 17.88
N GLN A 86 -19.37 11.59 16.81
CA GLN A 86 -20.22 12.69 16.36
C GLN A 86 -21.72 12.46 16.59
N GLU A 87 -22.19 11.23 16.39
CA GLU A 87 -23.64 10.92 16.33
C GLU A 87 -24.17 10.15 17.54
N ALA A 88 -23.35 9.35 18.22
CA ALA A 88 -23.76 8.60 19.40
C ALA A 88 -24.14 9.52 20.57
N GLU A 89 -25.08 9.07 21.41
CA GLU A 89 -25.41 9.70 22.69
C GLU A 89 -24.22 9.58 23.65
N ASP A 90 -23.72 8.35 23.83
CA ASP A 90 -22.51 8.05 24.60
C ASP A 90 -21.27 8.22 23.72
N LYS A 91 -20.86 9.47 23.51
CA LYS A 91 -19.76 9.79 22.59
C LYS A 91 -18.43 9.20 23.04
N LEU A 92 -17.63 8.74 22.10
CA LEU A 92 -16.25 8.28 22.35
C LEU A 92 -15.23 9.26 21.77
N PHE A 93 -14.22 9.57 22.58
CA PHE A 93 -13.10 10.37 22.14
C PHE A 93 -12.17 9.54 21.27
N THR A 94 -11.83 9.98 20.07
CA THR A 94 -10.89 9.25 19.20
C THR A 94 -9.81 10.19 18.67
N PRO A 95 -8.54 9.80 18.52
CA PRO A 95 -7.55 10.67 17.88
C PRO A 95 -7.93 11.11 16.46
N ILE A 96 -7.24 12.10 15.90
CA ILE A 96 -7.53 12.61 14.53
C ILE A 96 -7.13 11.59 13.44
N LYS A 97 -6.06 10.85 13.68
CA LYS A 97 -5.51 9.85 12.77
C LYS A 97 -5.52 8.48 13.42
N GLU A 98 -5.32 7.45 12.61
CA GLU A 98 -5.03 6.10 13.04
C GLU A 98 -3.65 6.04 13.70
N ILE A 99 -3.48 5.13 14.66
CA ILE A 99 -2.21 4.85 15.30
C ILE A 99 -1.51 3.76 14.49
N SER A 100 -0.31 4.03 14.00
CA SER A 100 0.40 3.06 13.17
C SER A 100 1.19 2.06 14.03
N VAL A 101 1.04 0.77 13.76
CA VAL A 101 1.85 -0.28 14.42
C VAL A 101 2.83 -0.88 13.43
N TYR A 102 4.10 -0.98 13.83
CA TYR A 102 5.20 -1.49 13.01
C TYR A 102 5.91 -2.65 13.70
N GLY A 103 6.71 -3.42 12.96
CA GLY A 103 7.41 -4.61 13.49
C GLY A 103 8.45 -4.34 14.59
N LYS A 104 8.75 -3.07 14.90
CA LYS A 104 9.64 -2.65 16.01
C LYS A 104 8.90 -2.00 17.18
N THR A 105 7.58 -1.90 17.11
CA THR A 105 6.78 -1.32 18.19
C THR A 105 6.93 -2.17 19.45
N THR A 106 7.25 -1.52 20.57
CA THR A 106 7.27 -2.04 21.95
C THR A 106 6.08 -1.48 22.73
N ALA A 107 5.75 -2.07 23.89
CA ALA A 107 4.70 -1.55 24.77
C ALA A 107 4.90 -0.08 25.15
N LYS A 108 6.09 0.31 25.62
CA LYS A 108 6.47 1.71 25.88
C LYS A 108 6.22 2.61 24.66
N SER A 109 6.73 2.25 23.48
CA SER A 109 6.55 3.09 22.28
C SER A 109 5.07 3.21 21.85
N LEU A 110 4.28 2.15 22.05
CA LEU A 110 2.86 2.17 21.74
C LEU A 110 2.10 3.13 22.66
N LEU A 111 2.41 3.11 23.97
CA LEU A 111 1.82 4.03 24.93
C LEU A 111 2.16 5.49 24.61
N VAL A 112 3.42 5.76 24.25
CA VAL A 112 3.88 7.10 23.81
C VAL A 112 3.08 7.58 22.59
N GLU A 113 2.91 6.72 21.59
CA GLU A 113 2.08 7.02 20.40
C GLU A 113 0.63 7.32 20.77
N ILE A 114 0.00 6.47 21.60
CA ILE A 114 -1.39 6.67 22.08
C ILE A 114 -1.52 8.03 22.79
N LEU A 115 -0.64 8.31 23.75
CA LEU A 115 -0.62 9.56 24.52
C LEU A 115 -0.41 10.77 23.61
N GLY A 116 0.55 10.72 22.70
CA GLY A 116 0.83 11.80 21.75
C GLY A 116 -0.37 12.11 20.85
N HIS A 117 -1.02 11.07 20.32
CA HIS A 117 -2.19 11.18 19.46
C HIS A 117 -3.43 11.74 20.19
N ILE A 118 -3.69 11.29 21.42
CA ILE A 118 -4.79 11.81 22.24
C ILE A 118 -4.52 13.26 22.64
N SER A 119 -3.32 13.54 23.17
CA SER A 119 -2.92 14.89 23.62
C SER A 119 -3.01 15.91 22.49
N SER A 120 -2.57 15.53 21.28
CA SER A 120 -2.67 16.37 20.09
C SER A 120 -4.11 16.80 19.79
N LYS A 121 -5.06 15.86 19.85
CA LYS A 121 -6.47 16.17 19.63
C LYS A 121 -7.05 17.03 20.75
N MET A 122 -6.73 16.72 22.02
CA MET A 122 -7.19 17.52 23.16
C MET A 122 -6.73 18.99 23.02
N LEU A 123 -5.49 19.23 22.59
CA LEU A 123 -4.99 20.58 22.33
C LEU A 123 -5.74 21.30 21.21
N LEU A 124 -6.10 20.58 20.14
CA LEU A 124 -6.88 21.15 19.03
C LEU A 124 -8.29 21.54 19.45
N LEU A 125 -8.94 20.75 20.33
CA LEU A 125 -10.25 21.10 20.91
C LEU A 125 -10.16 22.27 21.89
N ALA A 126 -9.05 22.37 22.62
CA ALA A 126 -8.92 23.30 23.73
C ALA A 126 -8.97 24.80 23.34
N GLN A 127 -8.77 25.18 22.08
CA GLN A 127 -8.57 26.57 21.62
C GLN A 127 -7.39 27.28 22.33
N GLU A 128 -6.48 27.89 21.58
CA GLU A 128 -5.21 28.45 22.12
C GLU A 128 -5.37 29.39 23.34
N LYS A 129 -6.50 30.10 23.44
CA LYS A 129 -6.78 31.04 24.54
C LYS A 129 -7.12 30.36 25.88
N LYS A 130 -7.67 29.13 25.89
CA LYS A 130 -7.96 28.39 27.15
C LYS A 130 -6.73 27.64 27.69
N ILE A 131 -5.80 27.27 26.80
CA ILE A 131 -4.57 26.52 27.14
C ILE A 131 -3.70 27.25 28.19
N LYS A 132 -3.63 28.58 28.14
CA LYS A 132 -2.83 29.37 29.10
C LYS A 132 -3.41 29.40 30.52
N LYS A 133 -4.72 29.16 30.67
CA LYS A 133 -5.45 29.31 31.94
C LYS A 133 -5.66 27.99 32.69
N SER A 134 -5.72 26.86 32.00
CA SER A 134 -5.91 25.54 32.64
C SER A 134 -4.58 24.85 32.95
N GLN A 135 -4.42 24.40 34.19
CA GLN A 135 -3.29 23.57 34.62
C GLN A 135 -3.29 22.19 33.92
N GLN A 136 -4.48 21.63 33.64
CA GLN A 136 -4.66 20.40 32.86
C GLN A 136 -4.14 20.57 31.43
N LEU A 137 -4.47 21.67 30.75
CA LEU A 137 -4.00 21.93 29.39
C LEU A 137 -2.48 22.16 29.32
N LYS A 138 -1.86 22.66 30.39
CA LYS A 138 -0.39 22.73 30.50
C LYS A 138 0.23 21.33 30.64
N LYS A 139 -0.40 20.43 31.41
CA LYS A 139 0.00 19.02 31.52
C LYS A 139 -0.14 18.31 30.16
N ILE A 140 -1.28 18.43 29.49
CA ILE A 140 -1.51 17.87 28.14
C ILE A 140 -0.49 18.43 27.14
N ARG A 141 -0.21 19.74 27.17
CA ARG A 141 0.81 20.35 26.30
C ARG A 141 2.20 19.80 26.58
N PHE A 142 2.57 19.61 27.84
CA PHE A 142 3.83 19.00 28.23
C PHE A 142 3.93 17.54 27.73
N LEU A 143 2.87 16.75 27.90
CA LEU A 143 2.82 15.36 27.38
C LEU A 143 2.92 15.36 25.85
N TYR A 144 2.25 16.28 25.15
CA TYR A 144 2.39 16.45 23.71
C TYR A 144 3.84 16.81 23.31
N ASP A 145 4.45 17.79 23.97
CA ASP A 145 5.81 18.23 23.68
C ASP A 145 6.84 17.13 23.92
N ILE A 146 6.63 16.23 24.90
CA ILE A 146 7.46 15.05 25.12
C ILE A 146 7.21 13.98 24.06
N PHE A 147 5.97 13.48 23.96
CA PHE A 147 5.68 12.25 23.22
C PHE A 147 5.53 12.45 21.71
N TYR A 148 5.01 13.60 21.29
CA TYR A 148 4.82 13.86 19.86
C TYR A 148 6.14 14.25 19.19
N ARG A 149 7.03 14.98 19.87
CA ARG A 149 8.35 15.35 19.30
C ARG A 149 9.30 14.14 19.21
N GLU A 150 9.29 13.26 20.21
CA GLU A 150 10.09 12.03 20.20
C GLU A 150 9.68 11.07 19.05
N SER A 151 8.39 11.01 18.72
CA SER A 151 7.89 10.17 17.60
C SER A 151 8.27 10.66 16.19
N HIS A 152 8.52 11.96 16.01
CA HIS A 152 8.71 12.58 14.69
C HIS A 152 10.16 12.97 14.34
N ASP A 153 11.13 12.81 15.26
CA ASP A 153 12.56 12.98 14.94
C ASP A 153 13.11 11.91 13.98
N ILE A 154 12.30 10.93 13.57
CA ILE A 154 12.68 9.88 12.61
C ILE A 154 12.16 10.14 11.18
N GLN A 155 11.27 11.09 10.90
CA GLN A 155 10.90 11.41 9.50
C GLN A 155 10.14 12.74 9.31
N GLY A 156 10.89 13.78 8.92
CA GLY A 156 10.38 14.84 8.03
C GLY A 156 9.61 16.00 8.69
N ASN A 157 10.23 17.18 8.64
CA ASN A 157 9.63 18.50 8.86
C ASN A 157 8.23 18.65 8.24
N ILE A 158 7.16 18.45 9.02
CA ILE A 158 5.83 18.97 8.68
C ILE A 158 5.10 19.32 9.98
N PHE A 159 5.11 20.60 10.37
CA PHE A 159 3.93 21.46 10.42
C PHE A 159 4.32 22.87 10.87
N GLY A 160 4.16 23.84 9.97
CA GLY A 160 4.40 25.24 10.23
C GLY A 160 3.34 25.84 11.15
N CYS A 161 3.80 26.36 12.28
CA CYS A 161 3.27 27.58 12.90
C CYS A 161 4.50 28.37 13.34
N GLY A 162 4.80 29.44 12.61
CA GLY A 162 5.96 30.28 12.85
C GLY A 162 5.85 31.03 14.18
N ILE A 163 6.72 30.67 15.13
CA ILE A 163 7.38 31.60 16.04
C ILE A 163 8.81 31.07 16.20
N SER A 164 9.74 31.65 15.46
CA SER A 164 11.18 31.47 15.65
C SER A 164 11.60 32.15 16.95
N TYR A 165 11.65 31.38 18.04
CA TYR A 165 12.43 31.71 19.22
C TYR A 165 13.53 30.66 19.39
N ASN A 166 14.76 31.06 19.07
CA ASN A 166 15.98 30.29 19.25
C ASN A 166 16.24 30.06 20.75
N ARG A 167 15.62 29.02 21.31
CA ARG A 167 16.14 28.31 22.48
C ARG A 167 16.05 26.84 22.16
N GLN A 168 17.21 26.24 21.86
CA GLN A 168 17.42 24.80 22.05
C GLN A 168 17.19 24.52 23.53
N THR A 169 15.93 24.33 23.91
CA THR A 169 15.60 23.62 25.13
C THR A 169 15.92 22.17 24.79
N GLN A 170 17.10 21.71 25.18
CA GLN A 170 17.30 20.30 25.46
C GLN A 170 16.27 19.98 26.55
N LEU A 171 15.07 19.57 26.11
CA LEU A 171 14.12 18.93 27.00
C LEU A 171 14.80 17.63 27.40
N ASN A 172 15.36 17.60 28.62
CA ASN A 172 15.72 16.36 29.28
C ASN A 172 14.41 15.57 29.42
N ILE A 173 14.14 14.69 28.46
CA ILE A 173 13.01 13.78 28.53
C ILE A 173 13.31 12.84 29.70
N PRO A 174 12.48 12.82 30.75
CA PRO A 174 12.67 11.86 31.84
C PRO A 174 12.55 10.46 31.25
N ASP A 175 13.39 9.51 31.70
CA ASP A 175 13.18 8.11 31.35
C ASP A 175 11.91 7.61 32.07
N LEU A 176 10.78 7.73 31.38
CA LEU A 176 9.48 7.34 31.91
C LEU A 176 9.31 5.83 31.84
N THR A 177 8.88 5.24 32.95
CA THR A 177 8.51 3.83 33.04
C THR A 177 7.14 3.58 32.41
N GLU A 178 6.87 2.35 31.99
CA GLU A 178 5.55 1.98 31.43
C GLU A 178 4.40 2.23 32.43
N SER A 179 4.61 1.96 33.72
CA SER A 179 3.63 2.24 34.77
C SER A 179 3.28 3.73 34.87
N GLN A 180 4.26 4.64 34.68
CA GLN A 180 4.01 6.08 34.65
C GLN A 180 3.21 6.47 33.40
N LEU A 181 3.51 5.88 32.24
CA LEU A 181 2.75 6.12 31.00
C LEU A 181 1.31 5.64 31.11
N ILE A 182 1.08 4.48 31.73
CA ILE A 182 -0.28 3.97 32.05
C ILE A 182 -0.98 4.96 32.99
N GLY A 183 -0.29 5.45 34.03
CA GLY A 183 -0.81 6.47 34.92
C GLY A 183 -1.27 7.73 34.18
N TYR A 184 -0.45 8.24 33.25
CA TYR A 184 -0.83 9.38 32.42
C TYR A 184 -2.02 9.09 31.50
N LEU A 185 -2.10 7.89 30.93
CA LEU A 185 -3.23 7.49 30.10
C LEU A 185 -4.52 7.46 30.92
N MET A 186 -4.49 6.89 32.12
CA MET A 186 -5.63 6.85 33.04
C MET A 186 -6.08 8.24 33.48
N ASP A 187 -5.15 9.16 33.74
CA ASP A 187 -5.49 10.56 34.05
C ASP A 187 -6.20 11.23 32.85
N ILE A 188 -5.69 11.03 31.63
CA ILE A 188 -6.28 11.57 30.41
C ILE A 188 -7.68 11.00 30.16
N ILE A 189 -7.93 9.71 30.43
CA ILE A 189 -9.26 9.10 30.31
C ILE A 189 -10.25 9.84 31.22
N ARG A 190 -9.89 10.12 32.47
CA ARG A 190 -10.75 10.86 33.39
C ARG A 190 -11.04 12.27 32.88
N GLU A 191 -10.02 12.98 32.39
CA GLU A 191 -10.21 14.31 31.79
C GLU A 191 -11.14 14.25 30.56
N ILE A 192 -11.06 13.20 29.75
CA ILE A 192 -11.95 12.97 28.60
C ILE A 192 -13.39 12.68 29.06
N GLN A 193 -13.57 11.94 30.16
CA GLN A 193 -14.87 11.69 30.75
C GLN A 193 -15.51 12.96 31.34
N GLU A 194 -14.71 13.82 31.96
CA GLU A 194 -15.14 15.15 32.41
C GLU A 194 -15.60 16.05 31.25
N LEU A 195 -15.10 15.81 30.03
CA LEU A 195 -15.55 16.48 28.81
C LEU A 195 -16.86 15.89 28.23
N GLY A 196 -17.44 14.89 28.89
CA GLY A 196 -18.71 14.26 28.51
C GLY A 196 -18.58 13.09 27.52
N TYR A 197 -17.37 12.53 27.33
CA TYR A 197 -17.18 11.33 26.53
C TYR A 197 -17.22 10.07 27.41
N GLY A 198 -17.86 8.99 26.95
CA GLY A 198 -17.94 7.72 27.67
C GLY A 198 -16.63 6.92 27.69
N GLY A 199 -15.64 7.30 26.89
CA GLY A 199 -14.35 6.60 26.80
C GLY A 199 -13.53 7.01 25.58
N ILE A 200 -12.52 6.20 25.24
CA ILE A 200 -11.59 6.45 24.13
C ILE A 200 -11.68 5.35 23.07
N PHE A 201 -11.89 5.73 21.81
CA PHE A 201 -11.81 4.83 20.66
C PHE A 201 -10.43 4.96 19.99
N LEU A 202 -9.63 3.90 20.07
CA LEU A 202 -8.32 3.78 19.45
C LEU A 202 -8.37 2.85 18.24
N HIS A 203 -7.91 3.36 17.09
CA HIS A 203 -7.82 2.62 15.84
C HIS A 203 -6.37 2.44 15.46
N PHE A 204 -5.91 1.19 15.50
CA PHE A 204 -4.57 0.78 15.13
C PHE A 204 -4.57 0.22 13.71
N ASP A 205 -3.76 0.78 12.82
CA ASP A 205 -3.64 0.35 11.42
C ASP A 205 -2.19 -0.09 11.09
N ASN A 206 -1.95 -0.46 9.84
CA ASN A 206 -0.68 -0.93 9.29
C ASN A 206 -0.22 -2.33 9.75
N LEU A 207 -0.96 -3.03 10.61
CA LEU A 207 -0.67 -4.45 10.93
C LEU A 207 -0.76 -5.35 9.69
N GLU A 208 -1.48 -4.92 8.65
CA GLU A 208 -1.52 -5.61 7.36
C GLU A 208 -0.22 -5.56 6.55
N LEU A 209 0.69 -4.63 6.88
CA LEU A 209 1.96 -4.42 6.19
C LEU A 209 3.12 -5.24 6.79
N LEU A 210 2.88 -5.92 7.91
CA LEU A 210 3.90 -6.66 8.63
C LEU A 210 4.41 -7.87 7.84
N SER A 211 5.73 -8.05 7.84
CA SER A 211 6.37 -9.24 7.27
C SER A 211 6.15 -10.48 8.14
N SER A 212 6.56 -11.66 7.65
CA SER A 212 6.50 -12.89 8.46
C SER A 212 7.34 -12.81 9.73
N ASP A 213 8.47 -12.12 9.67
CA ASP A 213 9.40 -12.02 10.80
C ASP A 213 8.86 -11.01 11.81
N ASP A 214 8.13 -9.99 11.34
CA ASP A 214 7.41 -9.05 12.19
C ASP A 214 6.24 -9.71 12.91
N LEU A 215 5.58 -10.73 12.36
CA LEU A 215 4.48 -11.40 13.06
C LEU A 215 4.91 -12.04 14.39
N LYS A 216 6.12 -12.62 14.46
CA LYS A 216 6.64 -13.15 15.73
C LYS A 216 6.84 -12.05 16.77
N LYS A 217 7.38 -10.91 16.33
CA LYS A 217 7.56 -9.73 17.19
C LYS A 217 6.21 -9.16 17.62
N CYS A 218 5.23 -9.15 16.72
CA CYS A 218 3.88 -8.72 17.06
C CYS A 218 3.22 -9.66 18.07
N LYS A 219 3.46 -10.97 18.01
CA LYS A 219 3.00 -11.88 19.06
C LYS A 219 3.54 -11.45 20.43
N MET A 220 4.85 -11.19 20.52
CA MET A 220 5.47 -10.70 21.75
C MET A 220 4.89 -9.35 22.19
N LEU A 221 4.70 -8.41 21.25
CA LEU A 221 4.07 -7.12 21.54
C LEU A 221 2.67 -7.31 22.15
N PHE A 222 1.83 -8.17 21.58
CA PHE A 222 0.48 -8.42 22.11
C PHE A 222 0.50 -9.06 23.51
N GLU A 223 1.50 -9.89 23.80
CA GLU A 223 1.74 -10.43 25.15
C GLU A 223 2.16 -9.35 26.14
N GLU A 224 3.07 -8.45 25.73
CA GLU A 224 3.54 -7.32 26.53
C GLU A 224 2.42 -6.32 26.82
N ILE A 225 1.60 -5.97 25.82
CA ILE A 225 0.56 -4.96 25.98
C ILE A 225 -0.74 -5.53 26.57
N ARG A 226 -0.81 -6.80 26.93
CA ARG A 226 -2.06 -7.44 27.40
C ARG A 226 -2.72 -6.64 28.53
N ASP A 227 -1.94 -6.20 29.50
CA ASP A 227 -2.46 -5.46 30.66
C ASP A 227 -2.84 -4.03 30.28
N ILE A 228 -2.19 -3.45 29.26
CA ILE A 228 -2.61 -2.16 28.66
C ILE A 228 -3.96 -2.34 27.96
N LEU A 229 -4.18 -3.42 27.22
CA LEU A 229 -5.45 -3.69 26.56
C LEU A 229 -6.60 -3.85 27.58
N LEU A 230 -6.28 -4.25 28.82
CA LEU A 230 -7.24 -4.43 29.90
C LEU A 230 -7.71 -3.13 30.57
N LEU A 231 -7.10 -1.99 30.24
CA LEU A 231 -7.49 -0.70 30.81
C LEU A 231 -8.96 -0.37 30.50
N PRO A 232 -9.70 0.16 31.48
CA PRO A 232 -11.12 0.44 31.33
C PRO A 232 -11.37 1.64 30.41
N ASP A 233 -12.57 1.69 29.84
CA ASP A 233 -13.09 2.79 29.03
C ASP A 233 -12.27 3.08 27.76
N ILE A 234 -11.46 2.11 27.32
CA ILE A 234 -10.72 2.17 26.05
C ILE A 234 -11.20 1.05 25.12
N TYR A 235 -11.47 1.43 23.87
CA TYR A 235 -11.84 0.54 22.77
C TYR A 235 -10.66 0.41 21.81
N TYR A 236 -10.00 -0.74 21.83
CA TYR A 236 -8.83 -1.06 21.00
C TYR A 236 -9.27 -1.81 19.74
N ILE A 237 -9.26 -1.13 18.59
CA ILE A 237 -9.64 -1.72 17.31
C ILE A 237 -8.41 -1.84 16.42
N PHE A 238 -8.00 -3.08 16.12
CA PHE A 238 -6.82 -3.39 15.32
C PHE A 238 -7.21 -3.80 13.89
N VAL A 239 -6.73 -3.09 12.87
CA VAL A 239 -6.93 -3.45 11.46
C VAL A 239 -5.74 -4.26 10.97
N ALA A 240 -5.98 -5.51 10.60
CA ALA A 240 -4.93 -6.46 10.24
C ALA A 240 -5.22 -7.24 8.94
N ARG A 241 -4.18 -7.92 8.43
CA ARG A 241 -4.34 -8.84 7.29
C ARG A 241 -5.16 -10.06 7.70
N LYS A 242 -5.83 -10.70 6.73
CA LYS A 242 -6.54 -11.96 6.93
C LYS A 242 -5.65 -13.03 7.57
N GLY A 243 -6.14 -13.69 8.62
CA GLY A 243 -5.43 -14.75 9.34
C GLY A 243 -4.39 -14.25 10.33
N PHE A 244 -4.39 -12.95 10.66
CA PHE A 244 -3.55 -12.38 11.72
C PHE A 244 -3.90 -12.97 13.08
N PHE A 245 -5.18 -13.08 13.42
CA PHE A 245 -5.71 -13.64 14.65
C PHE A 245 -5.19 -15.07 14.87
N SER A 246 -5.30 -15.94 13.88
CA SER A 246 -4.83 -17.32 14.00
C SER A 246 -3.30 -17.44 14.11
N GLN A 247 -2.55 -16.49 13.55
CA GLN A 247 -1.08 -16.50 13.56
C GLN A 247 -0.46 -15.80 14.79
N VAL A 248 -1.12 -14.78 15.33
CA VAL A 248 -0.55 -13.89 16.35
C VAL A 248 -1.28 -14.00 17.69
N ILE A 249 -2.60 -14.09 17.66
CA ILE A 249 -3.45 -13.92 18.85
C ILE A 249 -3.85 -15.26 19.45
N SER A 250 -4.47 -16.11 18.64
CA SER A 250 -4.89 -17.46 19.04
C SER A 250 -3.77 -18.31 19.62
N PRO A 251 -2.50 -18.23 19.17
CA PRO A 251 -1.40 -18.99 19.77
C PRO A 251 -0.91 -18.47 21.13
N SER A 252 -1.48 -17.38 21.66
CA SER A 252 -1.17 -16.84 22.98
C SER A 252 -2.43 -16.87 23.83
N GLU A 253 -2.55 -17.90 24.68
CA GLU A 253 -3.76 -18.14 25.47
C GLU A 253 -4.17 -16.90 26.29
N ARG A 254 -3.18 -16.25 26.94
CA ARG A 254 -3.36 -15.03 27.74
C ARG A 254 -3.91 -13.85 26.94
N VAL A 255 -3.52 -13.71 25.67
CA VAL A 255 -4.02 -12.62 24.81
C VAL A 255 -5.38 -13.02 24.24
N SER A 256 -5.53 -14.26 23.76
CA SER A 256 -6.78 -14.74 23.18
C SER A 256 -7.94 -14.73 24.17
N SER A 257 -7.69 -14.92 25.48
CA SER A 257 -8.73 -14.91 26.51
C SER A 257 -9.37 -13.53 26.73
N ILE A 258 -8.69 -12.44 26.32
CA ILE A 258 -9.19 -11.08 26.45
C ILE A 258 -9.64 -10.47 25.11
N MET A 259 -9.42 -11.19 24.00
CA MET A 259 -9.76 -10.77 22.65
C MET A 259 -11.02 -11.49 22.16
N GLY A 260 -11.91 -10.77 21.48
CA GLY A 260 -13.02 -11.39 20.76
C GLY A 260 -12.56 -12.10 19.47
N TRP A 261 -13.47 -12.87 18.87
CA TRP A 261 -13.26 -13.43 17.53
C TRP A 261 -13.02 -12.32 16.49
N PRO A 262 -12.18 -12.57 15.45
CA PRO A 262 -11.86 -11.55 14.47
C PRO A 262 -13.08 -11.21 13.60
N ILE A 263 -13.30 -9.91 13.41
CA ILE A 263 -14.34 -9.37 12.52
C ILE A 263 -13.83 -9.46 11.09
N GLN A 264 -14.45 -10.31 10.28
CA GLN A 264 -14.01 -10.58 8.91
C GLN A 264 -14.68 -9.62 7.93
N VAL A 265 -13.90 -8.82 7.21
CA VAL A 265 -14.38 -7.89 6.19
C VAL A 265 -14.28 -8.51 4.80
N PRO A 266 -15.39 -8.93 4.18
CA PRO A 266 -15.39 -9.47 2.84
C PRO A 266 -15.20 -8.36 1.80
N PRO A 267 -14.78 -8.71 0.57
CA PRO A 267 -14.86 -7.79 -0.57
C PRO A 267 -16.30 -7.30 -0.79
N LEU A 268 -16.44 -6.08 -1.32
CA LEU A 268 -17.77 -5.55 -1.66
C LEU A 268 -18.40 -6.34 -2.81
N THR A 269 -19.72 -6.35 -2.86
CA THR A 269 -20.48 -6.84 -4.01
C THR A 269 -20.33 -5.90 -5.20
N TYR A 270 -20.67 -6.37 -6.40
CA TYR A 270 -20.60 -5.52 -7.60
C TYR A 270 -21.49 -4.28 -7.49
N GLN A 271 -22.70 -4.43 -6.92
CA GLN A 271 -23.63 -3.33 -6.74
C GLN A 271 -23.08 -2.27 -5.78
N GLU A 272 -22.51 -2.70 -4.66
CA GLU A 272 -21.87 -1.81 -3.69
C GLU A 272 -20.66 -1.07 -4.28
N VAL A 273 -19.89 -1.71 -5.16
CA VAL A 273 -18.78 -1.03 -5.86
C VAL A 273 -19.30 0.05 -6.81
N ILE A 274 -20.37 -0.25 -7.57
CA ILE A 274 -21.01 0.73 -8.46
C ILE A 274 -21.60 1.89 -7.67
N GLU A 275 -22.31 1.58 -6.59
CA GLU A 275 -22.88 2.57 -5.68
C GLU A 275 -21.79 3.44 -5.06
N ALA A 276 -20.72 2.87 -4.52
CA ALA A 276 -19.60 3.62 -3.95
C ALA A 276 -18.97 4.59 -4.97
N ILE A 277 -18.83 4.17 -6.23
CA ILE A 277 -18.31 5.04 -7.30
C ILE A 277 -19.32 6.14 -7.65
N ASN A 278 -20.59 5.82 -7.82
CA ASN A 278 -21.62 6.80 -8.17
C ASN A 278 -21.85 7.82 -7.04
N THR A 279 -21.83 7.38 -5.77
CA THR A 279 -21.91 8.27 -4.61
C THR A 279 -20.76 9.27 -4.63
N ARG A 280 -19.54 8.84 -4.96
CA ARG A 280 -18.40 9.75 -5.11
C ARG A 280 -18.54 10.68 -6.30
N TYR A 281 -19.10 10.23 -7.42
CA TYR A 281 -19.43 11.14 -8.54
C TYR A 281 -20.40 12.23 -8.09
N ALA A 282 -21.48 11.86 -7.39
CA ALA A 282 -22.48 12.81 -6.92
C ALA A 282 -21.89 13.82 -5.90
N LEU A 283 -21.09 13.34 -4.94
CA LEU A 283 -20.48 14.20 -3.91
C LEU A 283 -19.40 15.14 -4.46
N LEU A 284 -18.68 14.72 -5.50
CA LEU A 284 -17.59 15.50 -6.09
C LEU A 284 -18.03 16.31 -7.32
N SER A 285 -19.26 16.15 -7.80
CA SER A 285 -19.75 16.87 -8.97
C SER A 285 -19.67 18.39 -8.74
N ILE A 286 -19.16 19.11 -9.73
CA ILE A 286 -19.16 20.58 -9.76
C ILE A 286 -20.58 21.09 -9.96
N GLU A 287 -21.33 20.43 -10.84
CA GLU A 287 -22.72 20.73 -11.15
C GLU A 287 -23.47 19.41 -11.32
N GLN A 288 -24.38 19.12 -10.39
CA GLN A 288 -25.06 17.83 -10.31
C GLN A 288 -25.74 17.46 -11.63
N GLY A 289 -25.45 16.25 -12.11
CA GLY A 289 -26.01 15.71 -13.34
C GLY A 289 -25.29 16.14 -14.62
N LYS A 290 -24.30 17.04 -14.54
CA LYS A 290 -23.46 17.43 -15.70
C LYS A 290 -22.09 16.77 -15.71
N GLU A 291 -21.76 15.96 -14.72
CA GLU A 291 -20.52 15.20 -14.70
C GLU A 291 -20.45 14.16 -15.82
N ILE A 292 -19.25 13.98 -16.37
CA ILE A 292 -18.98 12.94 -17.36
C ILE A 292 -18.38 11.75 -16.62
N LYS A 293 -19.06 10.61 -16.63
CA LYS A 293 -18.50 9.36 -16.07
C LYS A 293 -17.21 9.01 -16.82
N PRO A 294 -16.04 8.90 -16.15
CA PRO A 294 -14.79 8.68 -16.87
C PRO A 294 -14.72 7.34 -17.61
N VAL A 295 -15.45 6.33 -17.15
CA VAL A 295 -15.50 4.98 -17.72
C VAL A 295 -16.92 4.42 -17.69
N GLU A 296 -17.24 3.50 -18.60
CA GLU A 296 -18.50 2.76 -18.59
C GLU A 296 -18.57 1.72 -17.46
N ASN A 297 -19.79 1.42 -16.98
CA ASN A 297 -20.04 0.37 -15.98
C ASN A 297 -19.54 -1.01 -16.44
N SER A 298 -19.55 -1.28 -17.75
CA SER A 298 -19.02 -2.52 -18.34
C SER A 298 -17.51 -2.70 -18.06
N PHE A 299 -16.75 -1.61 -17.97
CA PHE A 299 -15.34 -1.62 -17.57
C PHE A 299 -15.19 -1.80 -16.05
N ILE A 300 -16.05 -1.16 -15.26
CA ILE A 300 -16.07 -1.34 -13.80
C ILE A 300 -16.36 -2.82 -13.46
N LYS A 301 -17.34 -3.44 -14.12
CA LYS A 301 -17.64 -4.88 -13.97
C LYS A 301 -16.45 -5.75 -14.32
N TYR A 302 -15.76 -5.46 -15.42
CA TYR A 302 -14.53 -6.16 -15.79
C TYR A 302 -13.47 -6.08 -14.67
N LEU A 303 -13.25 -4.89 -14.12
CA LEU A 303 -12.29 -4.69 -13.03
C LEU A 303 -12.75 -5.35 -11.71
N TYR A 304 -14.06 -5.36 -11.45
CA TYR A 304 -14.64 -6.05 -10.31
C TYR A 304 -14.36 -7.55 -10.34
N GLU A 305 -14.60 -8.19 -11.48
CA GLU A 305 -14.33 -9.61 -11.70
C GLU A 305 -12.83 -9.90 -11.60
N LEU A 306 -12.01 -9.02 -12.20
CA LEU A 306 -10.56 -9.13 -12.20
C LEU A 306 -9.97 -9.06 -10.77
N HIS A 307 -10.41 -8.08 -9.98
CA HIS A 307 -9.90 -7.81 -8.63
C HIS A 307 -10.74 -8.46 -7.52
N LYS A 308 -11.72 -9.30 -7.88
CA LYS A 308 -12.61 -10.03 -6.96
C LYS A 308 -13.25 -9.12 -5.90
N GLY A 309 -13.78 -7.97 -6.32
CA GLY A 309 -14.48 -7.02 -5.43
C GLY A 309 -13.60 -6.18 -4.50
N LYS A 310 -12.26 -6.25 -4.62
CA LYS A 310 -11.34 -5.39 -3.85
C LYS A 310 -11.35 -3.97 -4.40
N ILE A 311 -12.23 -3.13 -3.87
CA ILE A 311 -12.55 -1.79 -4.39
C ILE A 311 -11.33 -0.88 -4.59
N ARG A 312 -10.31 -0.95 -3.71
CA ARG A 312 -9.05 -0.19 -3.86
C ARG A 312 -8.42 -0.40 -5.24
N PHE A 313 -8.32 -1.66 -5.68
CA PHE A 313 -7.67 -2.00 -6.96
C PHE A 313 -8.55 -1.66 -8.17
N VAL A 314 -9.89 -1.75 -8.01
CA VAL A 314 -10.84 -1.28 -9.03
C VAL A 314 -10.65 0.21 -9.28
N MET A 315 -10.70 1.02 -8.20
CA MET A 315 -10.56 2.47 -8.28
C MET A 315 -9.18 2.90 -8.79
N ASP A 316 -8.09 2.30 -8.29
CA ASP A 316 -6.73 2.59 -8.77
C ASP A 316 -6.58 2.29 -10.27
N SER A 317 -7.14 1.17 -10.74
CA SER A 317 -7.12 0.81 -12.16
C SER A 317 -7.84 1.85 -13.02
N ILE A 318 -9.00 2.35 -12.57
CA ILE A 318 -9.74 3.40 -13.27
C ILE A 318 -8.94 4.71 -13.25
N ALA A 319 -8.44 5.13 -12.08
CA ALA A 319 -7.64 6.34 -11.93
C ALA A 319 -6.45 6.35 -12.90
N ARG A 320 -5.69 5.24 -12.97
CA ARG A 320 -4.55 5.11 -13.89
C ARG A 320 -4.94 5.21 -15.35
N VAL A 321 -6.06 4.60 -15.75
CA VAL A 321 -6.57 4.70 -17.12
C VAL A 321 -6.91 6.16 -17.46
N VAL A 322 -7.61 6.85 -16.56
CA VAL A 322 -8.02 8.24 -16.77
C VAL A 322 -6.82 9.18 -16.80
N LEU A 323 -5.86 9.03 -15.87
CA LEU A 323 -4.64 9.84 -15.83
C LEU A 323 -3.72 9.61 -17.03
N SER A 324 -3.81 8.45 -17.69
CA SER A 324 -3.06 8.13 -18.90
C SER A 324 -3.80 8.54 -20.18
N TYR A 325 -5.02 9.07 -20.06
CA TYR A 325 -5.84 9.45 -21.20
C TYR A 325 -5.40 10.81 -21.76
N PRO A 326 -5.24 10.97 -23.10
CA PRO A 326 -4.77 12.21 -23.68
C PRO A 326 -5.77 13.37 -23.46
N TYR A 327 -5.25 14.52 -23.03
CA TYR A 327 -5.96 15.75 -22.62
C TYR A 327 -6.96 16.37 -23.64
N LYS A 328 -7.05 15.87 -24.87
CA LYS A 328 -7.82 16.54 -25.94
C LYS A 328 -9.25 16.00 -26.14
N LYS A 329 -9.68 14.94 -25.44
CA LYS A 329 -10.99 14.28 -25.69
C LYS A 329 -11.67 13.75 -24.42
N TYR A 330 -12.10 14.61 -23.52
CA TYR A 330 -12.83 14.17 -22.31
C TYR A 330 -14.18 13.57 -22.69
N LYS A 331 -14.31 12.26 -22.51
CA LYS A 331 -15.53 11.48 -22.77
C LYS A 331 -15.52 10.25 -21.85
N THR A 332 -16.67 9.60 -21.74
CA THR A 332 -16.76 8.27 -21.14
C THR A 332 -15.97 7.27 -21.98
N LEU A 333 -15.00 6.60 -21.36
CA LEU A 333 -14.22 5.56 -22.02
C LEU A 333 -15.00 4.25 -22.09
N LYS A 334 -15.14 3.73 -23.31
CA LYS A 334 -15.69 2.39 -23.55
C LYS A 334 -14.78 1.32 -22.96
N LYS A 335 -15.36 0.18 -22.57
CA LYS A 335 -14.62 -0.96 -22.00
C LYS A 335 -13.37 -1.34 -22.79
N GLU A 336 -13.46 -1.50 -24.11
CA GLU A 336 -12.35 -1.96 -24.95
C GLU A 336 -11.24 -0.92 -25.03
N GLU A 337 -11.59 0.38 -25.06
CA GLU A 337 -10.66 1.50 -25.04
C GLU A 337 -9.91 1.53 -23.69
N ALA A 338 -10.65 1.48 -22.58
CA ALA A 338 -10.08 1.48 -21.23
C ALA A 338 -9.16 0.26 -20.98
N ILE A 339 -9.56 -0.94 -21.41
CA ILE A 339 -8.72 -2.14 -21.33
C ILE A 339 -7.42 -1.97 -22.14
N LYS A 340 -7.48 -1.35 -23.33
CA LYS A 340 -6.27 -1.07 -24.13
C LYS A 340 -5.31 -0.14 -23.39
N PHE A 341 -5.81 0.95 -22.79
CA PHE A 341 -5.00 1.85 -21.97
C PHE A 341 -4.39 1.14 -20.76
N LEU A 342 -5.21 0.42 -19.97
CA LEU A 342 -4.73 -0.31 -18.81
C LEU A 342 -3.64 -1.32 -19.19
N THR A 343 -3.85 -2.07 -20.28
CA THR A 343 -2.85 -3.00 -20.80
C THR A 343 -1.56 -2.28 -21.20
N LYS A 344 -1.66 -1.11 -21.85
CA LYS A 344 -0.49 -0.33 -22.27
C LYS A 344 0.33 0.13 -21.06
N ILE A 345 -0.33 0.62 -20.01
CA ILE A 345 0.30 1.06 -18.75
C ILE A 345 1.05 -0.12 -18.11
N ILE A 346 0.38 -1.26 -17.96
CA ILE A 346 1.00 -2.46 -17.37
C ILE A 346 2.15 -2.97 -18.23
N LYS A 347 2.02 -2.95 -19.57
CA LYS A 347 3.10 -3.33 -20.49
C LYS A 347 4.33 -2.43 -20.31
N GLN A 348 4.14 -1.12 -20.19
CA GLN A 348 5.24 -0.18 -19.94
C GLN A 348 5.98 -0.53 -18.64
N LYS A 349 5.27 -0.91 -17.58
CA LYS A 349 5.89 -1.38 -16.33
C LYS A 349 6.71 -2.66 -16.54
N THR A 350 6.20 -3.59 -17.36
CA THR A 350 6.90 -4.86 -17.63
C THR A 350 7.98 -4.77 -18.73
N ASN A 351 8.18 -3.63 -19.39
CA ASN A 351 9.13 -3.50 -20.50
C ASN A 351 10.60 -3.68 -20.07
N THR A 352 10.91 -3.55 -18.78
CA THR A 352 12.24 -3.80 -18.22
C THR A 352 12.56 -5.29 -18.08
N LEU A 353 11.55 -6.15 -18.21
CA LEU A 353 11.69 -7.61 -18.09
C LEU A 353 12.16 -8.23 -19.41
N SER A 354 13.11 -9.15 -19.30
CA SER A 354 13.54 -10.04 -20.37
C SER A 354 12.40 -10.98 -20.79
N ARG A 355 12.54 -11.58 -21.97
CA ARG A 355 11.56 -12.57 -22.47
C ARG A 355 11.36 -13.74 -21.51
N GLN A 356 12.42 -14.24 -20.88
CA GLN A 356 12.33 -15.36 -19.94
C GLN A 356 11.58 -14.96 -18.66
N GLU A 357 11.82 -13.74 -18.16
CA GLU A 357 11.08 -13.20 -17.01
C GLU A 357 9.61 -13.01 -17.32
N LEU A 358 9.28 -12.54 -18.54
CA LEU A 358 7.90 -12.43 -18.98
C LEU A 358 7.21 -13.80 -19.06
N VAL A 359 7.88 -14.85 -19.54
CA VAL A 359 7.33 -16.22 -19.55
C VAL A 359 7.04 -16.71 -18.13
N ILE A 360 7.98 -16.52 -17.22
CA ILE A 360 7.85 -16.90 -15.81
C ILE A 360 6.73 -16.11 -15.13
N LEU A 361 6.71 -14.80 -15.31
CA LEU A 361 5.66 -13.93 -14.79
C LEU A 361 4.29 -14.32 -15.35
N SER A 362 4.22 -14.70 -16.63
CA SER A 362 3.00 -15.20 -17.26
C SER A 362 2.47 -16.43 -16.54
N GLU A 363 3.36 -17.37 -16.20
CA GLU A 363 2.98 -18.59 -15.50
C GLU A 363 2.54 -18.29 -14.07
N MET A 364 3.24 -17.39 -13.38
CA MET A 364 2.85 -16.88 -12.08
C MET A 364 1.46 -16.22 -12.10
N ILE A 365 1.08 -15.51 -13.18
CA ILE A 365 -0.22 -14.85 -13.30
C ILE A 365 -1.38 -15.84 -13.44
N LYS A 366 -1.12 -17.02 -14.03
CA LYS A 366 -2.15 -18.08 -14.11
C LYS A 366 -2.45 -18.68 -12.75
N GLN A 367 -1.43 -18.73 -11.88
CA GLN A 367 -1.51 -19.25 -10.52
C GLN A 367 -1.95 -18.12 -9.56
N SER A 368 -2.99 -18.32 -8.74
CA SER A 368 -3.37 -17.28 -7.77
C SER A 368 -2.32 -17.13 -6.66
N GLU A 369 -1.75 -18.26 -6.22
CA GLU A 369 -0.60 -18.34 -5.33
C GLU A 369 0.36 -19.39 -5.89
N PHE A 370 1.66 -19.17 -5.74
CA PHE A 370 2.68 -20.04 -6.32
C PHE A 370 3.91 -20.15 -5.43
N SER A 371 4.71 -21.18 -5.70
CA SER A 371 6.02 -21.39 -5.08
C SER A 371 7.06 -21.59 -6.18
N ASN A 372 8.34 -21.49 -5.83
CA ASN A 372 9.40 -21.79 -6.78
C ASN A 372 9.24 -23.21 -7.38
N LYS A 373 8.87 -24.19 -6.54
CA LYS A 373 8.58 -25.57 -6.97
C LYS A 373 7.40 -25.67 -7.94
N SER A 374 6.32 -24.93 -7.74
CA SER A 374 5.15 -25.01 -8.65
C SER A 374 5.44 -24.39 -10.00
N VAL A 375 6.17 -23.26 -10.03
CA VAL A 375 6.56 -22.59 -11.29
C VAL A 375 7.59 -23.40 -12.07
N THR A 376 8.59 -23.96 -11.39
CA THR A 376 9.60 -24.85 -12.02
C THR A 376 8.97 -26.08 -12.65
N THR A 377 8.07 -26.75 -11.91
CA THR A 377 7.33 -27.92 -12.41
C THR A 377 6.49 -27.56 -13.63
N SER A 378 5.76 -26.44 -13.57
CA SER A 378 4.89 -26.01 -14.68
C SER A 378 5.65 -25.62 -15.95
N LEU A 379 6.89 -25.13 -15.82
CA LEU A 379 7.70 -24.68 -16.96
C LEU A 379 8.77 -25.70 -17.40
N GLY A 380 8.93 -26.81 -16.67
CA GLY A 380 10.02 -27.78 -16.91
C GLY A 380 11.41 -27.17 -16.75
N LEU A 381 11.59 -26.21 -15.83
CA LEU A 381 12.85 -25.49 -15.61
C LEU A 381 13.56 -25.96 -14.33
N GLN A 382 14.89 -25.85 -14.33
CA GLN A 382 15.68 -26.11 -13.11
C GLN A 382 15.42 -25.05 -12.03
N PRO A 383 15.36 -25.43 -10.74
CA PRO A 383 15.07 -24.51 -9.63
C PRO A 383 16.04 -23.33 -9.51
N SER A 384 17.33 -23.54 -9.80
CA SER A 384 18.34 -22.49 -9.76
C SER A 384 18.03 -21.35 -10.76
N ASN A 385 17.56 -21.69 -11.96
CA ASN A 385 17.20 -20.73 -12.99
C ASN A 385 15.99 -19.89 -12.56
N VAL A 386 14.96 -20.53 -12.03
CA VAL A 386 13.72 -19.84 -11.59
C VAL A 386 13.99 -18.94 -10.36
N SER A 387 14.85 -19.37 -9.45
CA SER A 387 15.19 -18.62 -8.22
C SER A 387 15.75 -17.23 -8.51
N MET A 388 16.62 -17.10 -9.52
CA MET A 388 17.19 -15.81 -9.93
C MET A 388 16.09 -14.84 -10.41
N TYR A 389 15.11 -15.35 -11.17
CA TYR A 389 13.99 -14.53 -11.65
C TYR A 389 13.03 -14.15 -10.53
N PHE A 390 12.78 -15.03 -9.56
CA PHE A 390 12.00 -14.68 -8.36
C PHE A 390 12.62 -13.51 -7.61
N LYS A 391 13.94 -13.54 -7.39
CA LYS A 391 14.66 -12.46 -6.71
C LYS A 391 14.42 -11.12 -7.42
N ARG A 392 14.65 -11.06 -8.74
CA ARG A 392 14.42 -9.84 -9.52
C ARG A 392 12.95 -9.40 -9.55
N LEU A 393 12.01 -10.33 -9.69
CA LEU A 393 10.58 -10.01 -9.67
C LEU A 393 10.09 -9.51 -8.29
N LEU A 394 10.73 -9.93 -7.20
CA LEU A 394 10.50 -9.39 -5.86
C LEU A 394 11.09 -7.98 -5.73
N GLU A 395 12.33 -7.77 -6.16
CA GLU A 395 13.03 -6.47 -6.13
C GLU A 395 12.28 -5.40 -6.95
N GLU A 396 11.83 -5.76 -8.15
CA GLU A 396 11.02 -4.91 -9.04
C GLU A 396 9.54 -4.85 -8.65
N ASN A 397 9.18 -5.48 -7.53
CA ASN A 397 7.85 -5.43 -6.94
C ASN A 397 6.73 -5.94 -7.86
N PHE A 398 6.98 -6.98 -8.67
CA PHE A 398 5.96 -7.67 -9.47
C PHE A 398 5.26 -8.78 -8.69
N ILE A 399 5.95 -9.38 -7.73
CA ILE A 399 5.43 -10.43 -6.85
C ILE A 399 5.75 -10.08 -5.38
N TYR A 400 5.06 -10.71 -4.45
CA TYR A 400 5.33 -10.55 -3.02
C TYR A 400 5.12 -11.86 -2.27
N LEU A 401 5.81 -12.01 -1.14
CA LEU A 401 5.66 -13.16 -0.24
C LEU A 401 4.33 -13.04 0.51
N VAL A 402 3.48 -14.06 0.38
CA VAL A 402 2.20 -14.15 1.09
C VAL A 402 2.40 -14.80 2.45
N ARG A 403 3.07 -15.97 2.47
CA ARG A 403 3.33 -16.76 3.68
C ARG A 403 4.51 -17.72 3.49
N LYS A 404 4.95 -18.31 4.60
CA LYS A 404 5.90 -19.42 4.62
C LYS A 404 5.20 -20.65 5.22
N ASP A 405 5.13 -21.72 4.44
CA ASP A 405 4.58 -23.01 4.86
C ASP A 405 5.76 -23.97 5.09
N GLY A 406 6.27 -23.99 6.33
CA GLY A 406 7.53 -24.68 6.66
C GLY A 406 8.73 -24.03 5.95
N THR A 407 9.48 -24.81 5.16
CA THR A 407 10.58 -24.30 4.33
C THR A 407 10.10 -23.70 2.99
N LYS A 408 8.81 -23.81 2.67
CA LYS A 408 8.25 -23.39 1.39
C LYS A 408 7.74 -21.95 1.47
N ASN A 409 8.32 -21.08 0.66
CA ASN A 409 7.81 -19.73 0.47
C ASN A 409 6.65 -19.74 -0.55
N ILE A 410 5.51 -19.16 -0.17
CA ILE A 410 4.33 -18.96 -1.02
C ILE A 410 4.23 -17.49 -1.40
N TYR A 411 4.13 -17.23 -2.70
CA TYR A 411 4.11 -15.90 -3.30
C TYR A 411 2.80 -15.66 -4.05
N SER A 412 2.50 -14.39 -4.30
CA SER A 412 1.39 -13.93 -5.15
C SER A 412 1.90 -12.84 -6.09
N ILE A 413 1.23 -12.69 -7.24
CA ILE A 413 1.42 -11.54 -8.12
C ILE A 413 0.82 -10.27 -7.50
N ARG A 414 1.36 -9.10 -7.85
CA ARG A 414 0.69 -7.82 -7.59
C ARG A 414 -0.60 -7.74 -8.39
N GLU A 415 -1.66 -7.23 -7.77
CA GLU A 415 -3.02 -7.29 -8.36
C GLU A 415 -3.15 -6.54 -9.69
N GLU A 416 -2.40 -5.46 -9.90
CA GLU A 416 -2.38 -4.75 -11.16
C GLU A 416 -1.90 -5.60 -12.36
N LEU A 417 -1.14 -6.68 -12.12
CA LEU A 417 -0.63 -7.57 -13.18
C LEU A 417 -1.66 -8.59 -13.62
N THR A 418 -2.74 -8.81 -12.85
CA THR A 418 -3.82 -9.74 -13.22
C THR A 418 -4.46 -9.37 -14.55
N VAL A 419 -4.42 -8.09 -14.94
CA VAL A 419 -4.90 -7.57 -16.24
C VAL A 419 -4.29 -8.35 -17.41
N LEU A 420 -3.06 -8.86 -17.25
CA LEU A 420 -2.37 -9.61 -18.28
C LEU A 420 -2.90 -11.05 -18.43
N LYS A 421 -3.65 -11.59 -17.47
CA LYS A 421 -4.18 -12.98 -17.50
C LYS A 421 -4.92 -13.31 -18.80
N ASN A 422 -5.69 -12.35 -19.32
CA ASN A 422 -6.48 -12.53 -20.54
C ASN A 422 -5.71 -12.18 -21.83
N LYS A 423 -4.45 -11.73 -21.74
CA LYS A 423 -3.64 -11.26 -22.88
C LYS A 423 -2.28 -11.95 -23.01
N ILE A 424 -1.93 -12.84 -22.09
CA ILE A 424 -0.67 -13.60 -22.14
C ILE A 424 -0.59 -14.53 -23.37
N HIS A 425 -1.72 -14.92 -23.95
CA HIS A 425 -1.74 -15.62 -25.24
C HIS A 425 -1.33 -14.74 -26.44
N LEU A 426 -1.33 -13.41 -26.30
CA LEU A 426 -1.03 -12.48 -27.39
C LEU A 426 0.40 -11.94 -27.25
N LYS A 427 1.32 -12.56 -27.99
CA LYS A 427 2.74 -12.20 -28.26
C LYS A 427 3.84 -12.94 -27.49
N ILE A 428 3.64 -14.22 -27.14
CA ILE A 428 4.70 -15.19 -27.47
C ILE A 428 4.37 -15.74 -28.87
N GLU A 429 4.17 -14.84 -29.84
CA GLU A 429 4.28 -15.26 -31.23
C GLU A 429 5.71 -15.76 -31.40
N ASP A 430 5.84 -16.90 -32.07
CA ASP A 430 7.05 -17.57 -32.47
C ASP A 430 7.96 -16.71 -33.37
N LYS A 431 8.32 -15.50 -32.94
CA LYS A 431 9.68 -15.04 -33.21
C LYS A 431 10.56 -16.03 -32.47
N LYS A 432 10.95 -17.12 -33.15
CA LYS A 432 12.09 -17.98 -32.78
C LYS A 432 13.08 -17.08 -32.08
N TYR A 433 13.36 -17.34 -30.80
CA TYR A 433 14.32 -16.56 -30.04
C TYR A 433 15.62 -16.51 -30.84
N ASN A 434 15.83 -15.40 -31.54
CA ASN A 434 16.97 -15.27 -32.41
C ASN A 434 18.12 -14.95 -31.47
N LYS A 435 18.78 -16.00 -30.95
CA LYS A 435 19.94 -15.89 -30.07
C LYS A 435 20.93 -14.83 -30.60
N LYS A 436 20.99 -14.66 -31.92
CA LYS A 436 21.79 -13.65 -32.62
C LYS A 436 21.37 -12.19 -32.34
N GLU A 437 20.08 -11.88 -32.26
CA GLU A 437 19.59 -10.52 -31.95
C GLU A 437 19.88 -10.11 -30.50
N ALA A 438 19.68 -11.04 -29.56
CA ALA A 438 20.04 -10.80 -28.16
C ALA A 438 21.55 -10.53 -28.02
N ARG A 439 22.38 -11.34 -28.69
CA ARG A 439 23.83 -11.16 -28.74
C ARG A 439 24.26 -9.86 -29.43
N LYS A 440 23.52 -9.41 -30.44
CA LYS A 440 23.71 -8.11 -31.12
C LYS A 440 23.47 -6.94 -30.18
N THR A 441 22.43 -7.02 -29.34
CA THR A 441 22.11 -5.98 -28.36
C THR A 441 23.17 -5.92 -27.25
N THR A 442 23.60 -7.07 -26.71
CA THR A 442 24.69 -7.14 -25.72
C THR A 442 25.99 -6.54 -26.27
N MET A 443 26.33 -6.87 -27.52
CA MET A 443 27.49 -6.29 -28.20
C MET A 443 27.38 -4.78 -28.32
N ALA A 444 26.26 -4.26 -28.84
CA ALA A 444 26.07 -2.84 -29.08
C ALA A 444 26.18 -2.02 -27.78
N SER A 445 25.63 -2.53 -26.67
CA SER A 445 25.74 -1.88 -25.38
C SER A 445 27.19 -1.86 -24.86
N TYR A 446 27.95 -2.94 -25.05
CA TYR A 446 29.35 -3.02 -24.64
C TYR A 446 30.22 -2.06 -25.46
N ILE A 447 30.06 -2.10 -26.79
CA ILE A 447 30.85 -1.31 -27.72
C ILE A 447 30.57 0.19 -27.55
N LYS A 448 29.31 0.60 -27.29
CA LYS A 448 28.99 2.00 -26.97
C LYS A 448 29.76 2.54 -25.76
N LYS A 449 30.14 1.68 -24.81
CA LYS A 449 30.87 2.05 -23.60
C LYS A 449 32.39 2.00 -23.78
N HIS A 450 32.88 1.05 -24.58
CA HIS A 450 34.30 0.70 -24.64
C HIS A 450 34.96 1.01 -25.99
N CYS A 451 34.20 1.42 -27.00
CA CYS A 451 34.59 1.76 -28.39
C CYS A 451 35.28 0.63 -29.19
N LYS A 452 35.71 -0.45 -28.52
CA LYS A 452 36.38 -1.61 -29.10
C LYS A 452 35.99 -2.91 -28.39
N ILE A 453 36.08 -4.02 -29.10
CA ILE A 453 35.87 -5.37 -28.57
C ILE A 453 36.84 -6.37 -29.21
N THR A 454 37.28 -7.36 -28.43
CA THR A 454 38.05 -8.52 -28.90
C THR A 454 37.16 -9.76 -28.94
N VAL A 455 37.61 -10.82 -29.63
CA VAL A 455 36.88 -12.10 -29.65
C VAL A 455 36.68 -12.65 -28.24
N SER A 456 37.75 -12.69 -27.42
CA SER A 456 37.69 -13.18 -26.03
C SER A 456 36.68 -12.39 -25.20
N CYS A 457 36.74 -11.06 -25.27
CA CYS A 457 35.81 -10.20 -24.56
C CYS A 457 34.36 -10.46 -24.98
N TYR A 458 34.12 -10.66 -26.29
CA TYR A 458 32.80 -10.99 -26.78
C TYR A 458 32.30 -12.36 -26.30
N GLN A 459 33.18 -13.37 -26.22
CA GLN A 459 32.85 -14.68 -25.67
C GLN A 459 32.37 -14.56 -24.22
N ASP A 460 33.06 -13.76 -23.41
CA ASP A 460 32.75 -13.59 -21.99
C ASP A 460 31.40 -12.89 -21.79
N ILE A 461 31.15 -11.80 -22.51
CA ILE A 461 29.89 -11.04 -22.35
C ILE A 461 28.69 -11.74 -22.99
N ALA A 462 28.87 -12.45 -24.10
CA ALA A 462 27.78 -13.11 -24.83
C ALA A 462 27.62 -14.59 -24.43
N LYS A 463 28.54 -15.14 -23.62
CA LYS A 463 28.61 -16.55 -23.19
C LYS A 463 28.52 -17.52 -24.37
N VAL A 464 29.39 -17.33 -25.37
CA VAL A 464 29.43 -18.15 -26.59
C VAL A 464 30.82 -18.75 -26.84
N SER A 465 30.86 -19.81 -27.64
CA SER A 465 32.13 -20.40 -28.11
C SER A 465 32.94 -19.40 -28.95
N GLU A 466 34.25 -19.60 -29.04
CA GLU A 466 35.13 -18.76 -29.85
C GLU A 466 34.71 -18.75 -31.32
N ALA A 467 34.32 -19.92 -31.86
CA ALA A 467 33.86 -20.05 -33.23
C ALA A 467 32.59 -19.21 -33.48
N THR A 468 31.64 -19.22 -32.54
CA THR A 468 30.44 -18.38 -32.61
C THR A 468 30.78 -16.90 -32.50
N ALA A 469 31.66 -16.53 -31.57
CA ALA A 469 32.10 -15.16 -31.39
C ALA A 469 32.76 -14.58 -32.66
N ARG A 470 33.66 -15.34 -33.29
CA ARG A 470 34.31 -14.95 -34.56
C ARG A 470 33.28 -14.79 -35.68
N ARG A 471 32.33 -15.72 -35.80
CA ARG A 471 31.28 -15.67 -36.82
C ARG A 471 30.39 -14.45 -36.66
N ASP A 472 29.89 -14.20 -35.45
CA ASP A 472 29.01 -13.06 -35.15
C ASP A 472 29.76 -11.73 -35.41
N LEU A 473 31.00 -11.57 -34.92
CA LEU A 473 31.79 -10.36 -35.14
C LEU A 473 32.12 -10.11 -36.62
N GLN A 474 32.43 -11.16 -37.38
CA GLN A 474 32.62 -11.05 -38.84
C GLN A 474 31.34 -10.61 -39.56
N GLU A 475 30.20 -11.14 -39.12
CA GLU A 475 28.91 -10.77 -39.67
C GLU A 475 28.58 -9.30 -39.36
N TYR A 476 28.88 -8.82 -38.14
CA TYR A 476 28.72 -7.40 -37.82
C TYR A 476 29.66 -6.49 -38.60
N VAL A 477 30.85 -6.96 -38.98
CA VAL A 477 31.73 -6.24 -39.92
C VAL A 477 31.10 -6.20 -41.31
N LYS A 478 30.52 -7.32 -41.78
CA LYS A 478 29.82 -7.39 -43.08
C LYS A 478 28.58 -6.49 -43.11
N ASP A 479 27.86 -6.39 -42.00
CA ASP A 479 26.69 -5.52 -41.82
C ASP A 479 27.06 -4.04 -41.66
N GLY A 480 28.36 -3.69 -41.67
CA GLY A 480 28.83 -2.30 -41.51
C GLY A 480 28.74 -1.75 -40.10
N LEU A 481 28.48 -2.58 -39.09
CA LEU A 481 28.38 -2.14 -37.69
C LEU A 481 29.75 -2.01 -37.02
N LEU A 482 30.75 -2.75 -37.52
CA LEU A 482 32.10 -2.77 -36.98
C LEU A 482 33.15 -2.69 -38.07
N GLN A 483 34.30 -2.09 -37.73
CA GLN A 483 35.51 -2.17 -38.53
C GLN A 483 36.51 -3.10 -37.84
N LYS A 484 37.04 -4.07 -38.59
CA LYS A 484 38.11 -4.96 -38.13
C LYS A 484 39.47 -4.29 -38.32
N LYS A 485 40.26 -4.14 -37.25
CA LYS A 485 41.65 -3.65 -37.31
C LYS A 485 42.62 -4.72 -36.78
N GLY A 486 43.77 -4.87 -37.46
CA GLY A 486 44.82 -5.83 -37.10
C GLY A 486 44.66 -7.25 -37.69
N LYS A 487 45.69 -8.08 -37.53
CA LYS A 487 45.75 -9.47 -38.00
C LYS A 487 46.06 -10.44 -36.84
N GLY A 488 45.56 -11.68 -36.94
CA GLY A 488 45.85 -12.73 -35.97
C GLY A 488 45.28 -12.47 -34.57
N ARG A 489 46.06 -12.77 -33.52
CA ARG A 489 45.65 -12.60 -32.11
C ARG A 489 45.47 -11.12 -31.71
N ALA A 490 46.04 -10.19 -32.48
CA ALA A 490 45.93 -8.75 -32.25
C ALA A 490 44.70 -8.10 -32.93
N THR A 491 43.77 -8.90 -33.48
CA THR A 491 42.56 -8.37 -34.10
C THR A 491 41.62 -7.73 -33.06
N ILE A 492 41.28 -6.47 -33.28
CA ILE A 492 40.25 -5.72 -32.56
C ILE A 492 39.13 -5.29 -33.51
N TYR A 493 37.91 -5.19 -32.98
CA TYR A 493 36.75 -4.67 -33.71
C TYR A 493 36.32 -3.37 -33.06
N ILE A 494 36.17 -2.32 -33.85
CA ILE A 494 35.78 -0.98 -33.38
C ILE A 494 34.48 -0.55 -34.06
N THR A 495 33.75 0.40 -33.46
CA THR A 495 32.62 1.04 -34.15
C THR A 495 33.09 1.69 -35.44
N VAL A 496 32.25 1.61 -36.48
CA VAL A 496 32.36 2.57 -37.58
C VAL A 496 31.81 3.87 -37.03
N ASP A 497 32.69 4.85 -36.81
CA ASP A 497 32.24 6.20 -36.46
C ASP A 497 31.39 6.70 -37.63
N SER A 498 30.09 6.82 -37.39
CA SER A 498 29.10 7.33 -38.34
C SER A 498 29.12 8.84 -38.38
#